data_AF-A0A965B732-F1
#
_entry.id   AF-A0A965B732-F1
#
_cell.length_a   1.000
_cell.length_b   1.000
_cell.length_c   1.000
_cell.angle_alpha   90.00
_cell.angle_beta   90.00
_cell.angle_gamma   90.00
#
_symmetry.space_group_name_H-M   'P 1'
#
loop_
_entity.id
_entity.type
_entity.pdbx_description
1 polymer ?
#
loop_
_entity_poly.entity_id
_entity_poly.type
_entity_poly.pdbx_seq_one_letter_code
_entity_poly.pdbx_strand_id
1 'polypeptide(L)' 'MRKTVIGVIGGSGVYDIDGLQDARWLDQASPWGAPSDQILMGRLNGVEMA' A
#
# COMPACT_ATOMS: atom_id res chain seq x y z
N MET A 1 11.27 10.27 -16.06
CA MET A 1 10.34 9.12 -16.26
C MET A 1 9.42 9.05 -15.06
N ARG A 2 8.11 8.84 -15.26
CA ARG A 2 7.17 8.61 -14.15
C ARG A 2 7.24 7.15 -13.76
N LYS A 3 7.31 6.86 -12.46
CA LYS A 3 7.27 5.51 -11.93
C LYS A 3 5.80 5.12 -11.74
N THR A 4 5.40 3.97 -12.26
CA THR A 4 4.04 3.44 -12.08
C THR A 4 3.96 2.76 -10.73
N VAL A 5 2.93 3.09 -9.97
CA VAL A 5 2.57 2.47 -8.69
C VAL A 5 1.11 2.02 -8.80
N ILE A 6 0.80 0.81 -8.33
CA ILE A 6 -0.57 0.28 -8.31
C ILE A 6 -1.12 0.44 -6.89
N GLY A 7 -2.25 1.13 -6.76
CA GLY A 7 -3.00 1.25 -5.51
C GLY A 7 -4.09 0.19 -5.41
N VAL A 8 -4.17 -0.54 -4.29
CA VAL A 8 -5.20 -1.55 -4.02
C VAL A 8 -5.99 -1.15 -2.78
N ILE A 9 -7.31 -1.04 -2.92
CA ILE A 9 -8.22 -0.83 -1.77
C ILE A 9 -8.83 -2.17 -1.40
N GLY A 10 -8.30 -2.79 -0.34
CA GLY A 10 -8.73 -4.10 0.16
C GLY A 10 -10.01 -4.02 0.97
N GLY A 11 -10.87 -5.04 0.81
CA GLY A 11 -12.01 -5.27 1.72
C GLY A 11 -11.59 -6.06 2.96
N SER A 12 -12.56 -6.37 3.82
CA SER A 12 -12.33 -7.16 5.04
C SER A 12 -11.63 -8.50 4.73
N GLY A 13 -10.54 -8.79 5.45
CA GLY A 13 -9.76 -10.02 5.30
C GLY A 13 -8.48 -9.89 4.48
N VAL A 14 -8.25 -8.76 3.80
CA VAL A 14 -7.02 -8.50 3.04
C VAL A 14 -6.09 -7.62 3.88
N TYR A 15 -5.30 -8.27 4.73
CA TYR A 15 -4.37 -7.59 5.65
C TYR A 15 -2.91 -7.84 5.34
N ASP A 16 -2.64 -8.86 4.52
CA ASP A 16 -1.29 -9.22 4.10
C ASP A 16 -1.32 -9.69 2.65
N ILE A 17 -0.19 -9.51 1.95
CA ILE A 17 -0.07 -9.86 0.54
C ILE A 17 1.09 -10.83 0.38
N ASP A 18 0.77 -12.09 0.11
CA ASP A 18 1.77 -13.12 -0.13
C ASP A 18 2.72 -12.72 -1.27
N GLY A 19 4.02 -12.80 -0.99
CA GLY A 19 5.06 -12.45 -1.96
C GLY A 19 5.35 -10.95 -2.08
N LEU A 20 4.70 -10.10 -1.29
CA LEU A 20 5.05 -8.68 -1.19
C LEU A 20 6.42 -8.54 -0.51
N GLN A 21 7.36 -7.91 -1.20
CA GLN A 21 8.70 -7.64 -0.72
C GLN A 21 8.78 -6.23 -0.14
N ASP A 22 9.68 -6.03 0.81
CA ASP A 22 9.93 -4.73 1.46
C ASP A 22 8.66 -4.09 2.06
N ALA A 23 7.77 -4.94 2.57
CA ALA A 23 6.50 -4.56 3.16
C ALA A 23 6.70 -3.63 4.36
N ARG A 24 6.06 -2.46 4.32
CA ARG A 24 6.10 -1.48 5.42
C ARG A 24 4.76 -0.78 5.55
N TRP A 25 4.32 -0.64 6.79
CA TRP A 25 3.16 0.17 7.12
C TRP A 25 3.56 1.63 7.29
N LEU A 26 2.80 2.52 6.66
CA LEU A 26 2.99 3.96 6.74
C LEU A 26 1.75 4.61 7.33
N ASP A 27 1.95 5.41 8.38
CA ASP A 27 0.94 6.33 8.89
C ASP A 27 1.03 7.64 8.10
N GLN A 28 -0.04 8.00 7.39
CA GLN A 28 -0.06 9.13 6.48
C GLN A 28 -1.30 10.01 6.71
N ALA A 29 -1.06 11.24 7.15
CA ALA A 29 -2.10 12.26 7.22
C ALA A 29 -2.42 12.83 5.83
N SER A 30 -3.68 13.23 5.63
CA SER A 30 -4.14 13.96 4.45
C SER A 30 -4.86 15.26 4.83
N PRO A 31 -4.99 16.22 3.90
CA PRO A 31 -5.81 17.42 4.10
C PRO A 31 -7.30 17.13 4.38
N TRP A 32 -7.76 15.91 4.12
CA TRP A 32 -9.14 15.47 4.32
C TRP A 32 -9.33 14.62 5.58
N GLY A 33 -8.30 14.53 6.43
CA GLY A 33 -8.30 13.73 7.65
C GLY A 33 -7.46 12.46 7.52
N ALA A 34 -7.63 11.55 8.49
CA ALA A 34 -6.93 10.28 8.53
C ALA A 34 -7.54 9.28 7.53
N PRO A 35 -6.72 8.44 6.88
CA PRO A 35 -7.20 7.30 6.11
C PRO A 35 -7.89 6.27 7.03
N SER A 36 -8.57 5.29 6.43
CA SER A 36 -9.27 4.25 7.20
C SER A 36 -8.33 3.36 8.02
N ASP A 37 -7.08 3.22 7.57
CA ASP A 37 -5.98 2.55 8.29
C ASP A 37 -4.63 3.05 7.74
N GLN A 38 -3.52 2.54 8.28
CA GLN A 38 -2.18 2.70 7.73
C GLN A 38 -2.09 2.12 6.30
N ILE A 39 -1.20 2.67 5.48
CA ILE A 39 -0.99 2.22 4.10
C ILE A 39 0.12 1.17 4.07
N LEU A 40 -0.13 0.00 3.48
CA LEU A 40 0.88 -1.03 3.27
C LEU A 40 1.60 -0.82 1.94
N MET A 41 2.86 -0.40 2.00
CA MET A 41 3.71 -0.23 0.82
C MET A 41 4.63 -1.43 0.64
N GLY A 42 4.91 -1.79 -0.60
CA GLY A 42 5.91 -2.81 -0.92
C GLY A 42 6.11 -3.00 -2.42
N ARG A 43 6.71 -4.12 -2.79
CA ARG A 43 6.95 -4.49 -4.19
C ARG A 43 6.54 -5.93 -4.48
N LEU A 44 5.68 -6.13 -5.46
CA LEU A 44 5.26 -7.46 -5.91
C LEU A 44 5.72 -7.65 -7.35
N ASN A 45 6.51 -8.69 -7.60
CA ASN A 45 7.10 -8.98 -8.92
C ASN A 45 7.80 -7.78 -9.58
N GLY A 46 8.46 -6.95 -8.77
CA GLY A 46 9.18 -5.77 -9.24
C GLY A 46 8.33 -4.50 -9.40
N VAL A 47 7.00 -4.58 -9.25
CA VAL A 47 6.07 -3.44 -9.33
C VAL A 47 5.81 -2.88 -7.95
N GLU A 48 5.89 -1.56 -7.79
CA GLU A 48 5.54 -0.89 -6.53
C GLU A 48 4.02 -0.91 -6.30
N MET A 49 3.65 -1.23 -5.07
CA MET A 49 2.27 -1.38 -4.60
C MET A 49 2.02 -0.45 -3.41
N ALA A 50 0.77 0.02 -3.30
CA ALA A 50 0.24 0.84 -2.22
C ALA A 50 -1.20 0.46 -1.87
#